data_AF-A0A5K0XM46-F1
#
_entry.id   AF-A0A5K0XM46-F1
#
_cell.length_a   1.000
_cell.length_b   1.000
_cell.length_c   1.000
_cell.angle_alpha   90.00
_cell.angle_beta   90.00
_cell.angle_gamma   90.00
#
_symmetry.space_group_name_H-M   'P 1'
#
loop_
_entity.id
_entity.type
_entity.pdbx_description
1 polymer ?
#
loop_
_entity_poly.entity_id
_entity_poly.type
_entity_poly.pdbx_seq_one_letter_code
_entity_poly.pdbx_strand_id
1 'polypeptide(L)'
;STTSGYLSSETFTLGSASFENIGFGCGTMNWGFHEGAGLVGLNRGRLSLISQLGASVGYQFSYCLSGLEGGSSGSSRLVFGPSSALTSSSVGAIKLPLLINSRNPDFYFVDLEGISVGGRRLPIEASTFQFKQGALVVS
;
A
#
# COMPACT_ATOMS: atom_id res chain seq x y z
N SER A 1 -3.80 -2.28 -14.73
CA SER A 1 -4.69 -1.28 -15.34
C SER A 1 -3.85 -0.20 -16.00
N THR A 2 -4.32 0.35 -17.11
CA THR A 2 -3.66 1.45 -17.82
C THR A 2 -4.70 2.52 -18.12
N THR A 3 -4.32 3.78 -17.99
CA THR A 3 -5.18 4.92 -18.28
C THR A 3 -4.43 5.97 -19.10
N SER A 4 -5.14 6.65 -19.98
CA SER A 4 -4.71 7.87 -20.65
C SER A 4 -5.63 9.01 -20.23
N GLY A 5 -5.08 10.21 -20.06
CA GLY A 5 -5.85 11.32 -19.55
C GLY A 5 -5.00 12.56 -19.28
N TYR A 6 -5.57 13.48 -18.51
CA TYR A 6 -4.93 14.74 -18.13
C TYR A 6 -4.47 14.69 -16.68
N LEU A 7 -3.34 15.32 -16.38
CA LEU A 7 -2.93 15.59 -15.02
C LEU A 7 -3.68 16.83 -14.52
N SER A 8 -4.29 16.74 -13.34
CA SER A 8 -4.96 17.85 -12.67
C SER A 8 -4.55 17.89 -11.20
N SER A 9 -4.94 18.93 -10.47
CA SER A 9 -4.74 19.05 -9.02
C SER A 9 -5.99 19.60 -8.35
N GLU A 10 -6.31 19.12 -7.15
CA GLU A 10 -7.47 19.57 -6.36
C GLU A 10 -7.19 19.41 -4.85
N THR A 11 -8.08 19.94 -4.03
CA THR A 11 -8.13 19.71 -2.60
C THR A 11 -8.77 18.36 -2.27
N PHE A 12 -8.05 17.51 -1.54
CA PHE A 12 -8.57 16.24 -1.04
C PHE A 12 -8.92 16.36 0.43
N THR A 13 -10.14 15.96 0.80
CA THR A 13 -10.58 15.88 2.20
C THR A 13 -10.59 14.43 2.66
N LEU A 14 -9.75 14.11 3.65
CA LEU A 14 -9.56 12.77 4.22
C LEU A 14 -9.91 12.81 5.71
N GLY A 15 -11.08 12.27 6.05
CA GLY A 15 -11.61 12.37 7.42
C GLY A 15 -11.86 13.83 7.79
N SER A 16 -11.17 14.33 8.81
CA SER A 16 -11.28 15.73 9.28
C SER A 16 -10.19 16.66 8.75
N ALA A 17 -9.31 16.19 7.85
CA ALA A 17 -8.20 16.96 7.30
C ALA A 17 -8.38 17.22 5.80
N SER A 18 -7.93 18.38 5.33
CA SER A 18 -7.93 18.76 3.92
C SER A 18 -6.50 19.05 3.47
N PHE A 19 -6.18 18.60 2.25
CA PHE A 19 -4.87 18.73 1.63
C PHE A 19 -5.06 19.35 0.25
N GLU A 20 -4.54 20.56 0.07
CA GLU A 20 -4.64 21.29 -1.19
C GLU A 20 -3.58 20.83 -2.19
N ASN A 21 -3.81 21.13 -3.47
CA ASN A 21 -2.86 20.90 -4.56
C ASN A 21 -2.43 19.43 -4.71
N ILE A 22 -3.32 18.48 -4.40
CA ILE A 22 -3.08 17.06 -4.64
C ILE A 22 -3.27 16.77 -6.12
N GLY A 23 -2.19 16.39 -6.79
CA GLY A 23 -2.16 15.96 -8.17
C GLY A 23 -2.82 14.59 -8.37
N PHE A 24 -3.67 14.47 -9.37
CA PHE A 24 -4.33 13.22 -9.77
C PHE A 24 -4.57 13.17 -11.28
N GLY A 25 -4.79 11.96 -11.81
CA GLY A 25 -5.09 11.76 -13.21
C GLY A 25 -6.60 11.75 -13.49
N CYS A 26 -7.03 12.56 -14.45
CA CYS A 26 -8.37 12.53 -15.03
C CYS A 26 -8.37 11.61 -16.26
N GLY A 27 -8.75 10.34 -16.08
CA GLY A 27 -8.74 9.33 -17.14
C GLY A 27 -9.84 9.56 -18.18
N THR A 28 -9.47 9.65 -19.46
CA THR A 28 -10.39 9.71 -20.61
C THR A 28 -10.55 8.36 -21.30
N MET A 29 -9.54 7.49 -21.19
CA MET A 29 -9.57 6.12 -21.67
C MET A 29 -8.95 5.21 -20.61
N ASN A 30 -9.73 4.25 -20.12
CA ASN A 30 -9.34 3.39 -19.01
C ASN A 30 -9.44 1.92 -19.41
N TRP A 31 -8.41 1.13 -19.13
CA TRP A 31 -8.39 -0.31 -19.35
C TRP A 31 -8.04 -1.06 -18.06
N GLY A 32 -8.87 -2.03 -17.67
CA GLY A 32 -8.63 -2.91 -16.53
C GLY A 32 -9.68 -2.74 -15.43
N PHE A 33 -9.29 -2.18 -14.29
CA PHE A 33 -10.18 -2.04 -13.12
C PHE A 33 -11.29 -1.01 -13.39
N HIS A 34 -12.54 -1.42 -13.17
CA HIS A 34 -13.73 -0.61 -13.45
C HIS A 34 -14.66 -0.46 -12.24
N GLU A 35 -14.27 -0.94 -11.06
CA GLU A 35 -15.08 -0.77 -9.85
C GLU A 35 -14.78 0.58 -9.17
N GLY A 36 -15.75 1.48 -9.16
CA GLY A 36 -15.60 2.82 -8.57
C GLY A 36 -15.07 3.88 -9.55
N ALA A 37 -14.90 5.10 -9.05
CA ALA A 37 -14.57 6.27 -9.86
C ALA A 37 -13.07 6.38 -10.24
N GLY A 38 -12.20 5.55 -9.68
CA GLY A 38 -10.76 5.63 -9.92
C GLY A 38 -9.94 4.73 -8.99
N LEU A 39 -8.63 4.96 -9.02
CA LEU A 39 -7.63 4.22 -8.23
C LEU A 39 -6.83 5.19 -7.36
N VAL A 40 -6.54 4.78 -6.13
CA VAL A 40 -5.66 5.53 -5.21
C VAL A 40 -4.31 4.82 -5.15
N GLY A 41 -3.26 5.49 -5.60
CA GLY A 41 -1.89 4.98 -5.50
C GLY A 41 -1.28 5.22 -4.13
N LEU A 42 -0.90 4.16 -3.42
CA LEU A 42 -0.25 4.21 -2.09
C LEU A 42 1.23 3.80 -2.10
N ASN A 43 1.80 3.59 -3.28
CA ASN A 43 3.22 3.26 -3.47
C ASN A 43 4.14 4.45 -3.13
N ARG A 44 5.46 4.29 -3.25
CA ARG A 44 6.47 5.33 -2.95
C ARG A 44 6.75 6.29 -4.11
N GLY A 45 6.02 6.15 -5.21
CA GLY A 45 6.16 7.02 -6.37
C GLY A 45 5.84 8.48 -6.03
N ARG A 46 6.44 9.42 -6.76
CA ARG A 46 6.32 10.87 -6.46
C ARG A 46 4.89 11.41 -6.53
N LEU A 47 4.06 10.86 -7.40
CA LEU A 47 2.66 11.24 -7.57
C LEU A 47 1.68 10.37 -6.76
N SER A 48 2.18 9.44 -5.93
CA SER A 48 1.30 8.67 -5.05
C SER A 48 0.69 9.57 -3.99
N LEU A 49 -0.49 9.21 -3.48
CA LEU A 49 -1.15 10.01 -2.45
C LEU A 49 -0.26 10.15 -1.21
N ILE A 50 0.40 9.06 -0.78
CA ILE A 50 1.25 9.10 0.42
C ILE A 50 2.46 10.03 0.27
N SER A 51 3.08 10.08 -0.91
CA SER A 51 4.20 10.99 -1.21
C SER A 51 3.75 12.44 -1.24
N GLN A 52 2.55 12.72 -1.75
CA GLN A 52 2.00 14.07 -1.84
C GLN A 52 1.53 14.62 -0.48
N LEU A 53 0.93 13.78 0.37
CA LEU A 53 0.65 14.15 1.77
C LEU A 53 1.95 14.38 2.55
N GLY A 54 2.97 13.56 2.26
CA GLY A 54 4.34 13.78 2.66
C GLY A 54 4.56 13.83 4.18
N ALA A 55 5.35 14.81 4.63
CA ALA A 55 5.74 14.95 6.02
C ALA A 55 4.56 15.23 6.97
N SER A 56 3.45 15.79 6.46
CA SER A 56 2.25 16.06 7.27
C SER A 56 1.65 14.79 7.90
N VAL A 57 1.85 13.65 7.24
CA VAL A 57 1.45 12.32 7.70
C VAL A 57 2.67 11.42 7.98
N GLY A 58 3.87 12.01 8.05
CA GLY A 58 5.12 11.30 8.29
C GLY A 58 5.44 10.21 7.26
N TYR A 59 4.93 10.33 6.03
CA TYR A 59 5.04 9.31 4.97
C TYR A 59 4.53 7.92 5.38
N GLN A 60 3.58 7.88 6.32
CA GLN A 60 3.07 6.64 6.90
C GLN A 60 1.59 6.47 6.61
N PHE A 61 1.19 5.23 6.36
CA PHE A 61 -0.20 4.82 6.32
C PHE A 61 -0.34 3.42 6.92
N SER A 62 -1.56 3.07 7.32
CA SER A 62 -1.91 1.74 7.79
C SER A 62 -3.32 1.40 7.36
N TYR A 63 -3.58 0.11 7.14
CA TYR A 63 -4.90 -0.36 6.76
C TYR A 63 -5.29 -1.64 7.50
N CYS A 64 -6.59 -1.79 7.74
CA CYS A 64 -7.21 -3.01 8.21
C CYS A 64 -8.35 -3.31 7.23
N LEU A 65 -8.14 -4.33 6.39
CA LEU A 65 -9.15 -4.79 5.44
C LEU A 65 -10.05 -5.80 6.16
N SER A 66 -11.36 -5.53 6.17
CA SER A 66 -12.35 -6.54 6.51
C SER A 66 -12.40 -7.60 5.40
N GLY A 67 -12.70 -8.85 5.78
CA GLY A 67 -12.75 -9.96 4.82
C GLY A 67 -13.77 -9.70 3.71
N LEU A 68 -13.45 -10.15 2.50
CA LEU A 68 -14.33 -10.05 1.32
C LEU A 68 -15.53 -11.02 1.39
N GLU A 69 -15.50 -12.00 2.31
CA GLU A 69 -16.61 -12.93 2.51
C GLU A 69 -17.73 -12.23 3.29
N GLY A 70 -18.91 -12.14 2.65
CA GLY A 70 -20.06 -11.28 3.02
C GLY A 70 -20.76 -11.55 4.36
N GLY A 71 -20.03 -11.90 5.42
CA GLY A 71 -20.54 -12.08 6.77
C GLY A 71 -20.06 -11.04 7.79
N SER A 72 -18.98 -10.30 7.53
CA SER A 72 -18.50 -9.25 8.45
C SER A 72 -18.98 -7.87 8.01
N SER A 73 -19.98 -7.33 8.69
CA SER A 73 -20.56 -5.98 8.51
C SER A 73 -19.62 -4.81 8.87
N GLY A 74 -18.31 -5.05 8.95
CA GLY A 74 -17.32 -4.05 9.34
C GLY A 74 -16.77 -3.28 8.15
N SER A 75 -16.76 -1.95 8.24
CA SER A 75 -16.03 -1.10 7.30
C SER A 75 -14.52 -1.34 7.43
N SER A 76 -13.84 -1.51 6.29
CA SER A 76 -12.38 -1.46 6.23
C SER A 76 -11.89 -0.06 6.64
N ARG A 77 -10.70 0.03 7.24
CA ARG A 77 -10.12 1.29 7.68
C ARG A 77 -8.77 1.53 7.03
N LEU A 78 -8.59 2.73 6.47
CA LEU A 78 -7.31 3.26 5.99
C LEU A 78 -7.00 4.51 6.81
N VAL A 79 -5.78 4.61 7.33
CA VAL A 79 -5.31 5.73 8.15
C VAL A 79 -4.03 6.27 7.52
N PHE A 80 -4.00 7.58 7.31
CA PHE A 80 -2.78 8.31 6.94
C PHE A 80 -2.21 8.96 8.19
N GLY A 81 -0.93 8.74 8.45
CA GLY A 81 -0.25 9.20 9.65
C GLY A 81 0.12 8.07 10.61
N PRO A 82 0.87 8.40 11.68
CA PRO A 82 1.17 7.47 12.75
C PRO A 82 -0.10 6.93 13.40
N SER A 83 -0.21 5.61 13.52
CA SER A 83 -1.35 4.96 14.17
C SER A 83 -0.96 4.48 15.56
N SER A 84 -1.59 5.05 16.60
CA SER A 84 -1.37 4.64 17.99
C SER A 84 -1.76 3.18 18.25
N ALA A 85 -2.68 2.64 17.45
CA ALA A 85 -3.08 1.23 17.48
C ALA A 85 -1.94 0.28 17.08
N LEU A 86 -1.00 0.72 16.23
CA LEU A 86 0.18 -0.06 15.83
C LEU A 86 1.37 0.10 16.78
N THR A 87 1.36 1.12 17.64
CA THR A 87 2.41 1.36 18.64
C THR A 87 2.10 0.73 19.99
N SER A 88 0.86 0.28 20.21
CA SER A 88 0.48 -0.41 21.45
C SER A 88 1.13 -1.79 21.50
N SER A 89 1.92 -2.05 22.54
CA SER A 89 2.56 -3.35 22.82
C SER A 89 1.57 -4.51 22.98
N SER A 90 0.27 -4.23 23.03
CA SER A 90 -0.81 -5.21 23.11
C SER A 90 -1.23 -5.82 21.77
N VAL A 91 -0.80 -5.24 20.64
CA VAL A 91 -0.97 -5.83 19.32
C VAL A 91 0.35 -6.50 18.97
N GLY A 92 0.35 -7.81 18.68
CA GLY A 92 1.54 -8.57 18.27
C GLY A 92 2.09 -8.17 16.89
N ALA A 93 2.32 -6.88 16.68
CA ALA A 93 2.79 -6.31 15.44
C ALA A 93 4.27 -6.64 15.24
N ILE A 94 4.57 -7.30 14.12
CA ILE A 94 5.94 -7.59 13.71
C ILE A 94 6.42 -6.43 12.84
N LYS A 95 7.56 -5.84 13.19
CA LYS A 95 8.21 -4.80 12.40
C LYS A 95 9.29 -5.43 11.53
N LEU A 96 9.22 -5.19 10.23
CA LEU A 96 10.21 -5.62 9.26
C LEU A 96 10.73 -4.41 8.48
N PRO A 97 12.02 -4.36 8.14
CA PRO A 97 12.55 -3.35 7.25
C PRO A 97 11.96 -3.53 5.86
N LEU A 98 11.57 -2.43 5.23
CA LEU A 98 11.11 -2.44 3.84
C LEU A 98 12.31 -2.28 2.91
N LEU A 99 12.44 -3.19 1.95
CA LEU A 99 13.53 -3.25 0.99
C LEU A 99 13.23 -2.37 -0.23
N ILE A 100 14.29 -1.86 -0.88
CA ILE A 100 14.21 -1.10 -2.12
C ILE A 100 14.73 -1.97 -3.27
N ASN A 101 13.90 -2.12 -4.31
CA ASN A 101 14.28 -2.81 -5.53
C ASN A 101 14.64 -1.79 -6.61
N SER A 102 15.86 -1.86 -7.17
CA SER A 102 16.32 -0.88 -8.17
C SER A 102 15.51 -0.87 -9.46
N ARG A 103 14.86 -1.99 -9.84
CA ARG A 103 14.00 -2.06 -11.03
C ARG A 103 12.62 -1.47 -10.78
N ASN A 104 12.12 -1.59 -9.55
CA ASN A 104 10.79 -1.12 -9.18
C ASN A 104 10.85 -0.39 -7.82
N PRO A 105 11.53 0.77 -7.74
CA PRO A 105 11.85 1.43 -6.47
C PRO A 105 10.62 1.93 -5.72
N ASP A 106 9.49 2.06 -6.42
CA ASP A 106 8.28 2.62 -5.87
C ASP A 106 7.45 1.60 -5.06
N PHE A 107 7.67 0.29 -5.20
CA PHE A 107 6.88 -0.72 -4.48
C PHE A 107 7.46 -1.05 -3.09
N TYR A 108 6.61 -1.57 -2.21
CA TYR A 108 7.00 -2.05 -0.89
C TYR A 108 7.39 -3.52 -0.95
N PHE A 109 8.64 -3.81 -0.61
CA PHE A 109 9.15 -5.17 -0.54
C PHE A 109 9.59 -5.52 0.88
N VAL A 110 9.47 -6.79 1.23
CA VAL A 110 10.01 -7.38 2.46
C VAL A 110 10.92 -8.56 2.09
N ASP A 111 11.85 -8.89 2.98
CA ASP A 111 12.68 -10.08 2.83
C ASP A 111 11.88 -11.32 3.22
N LEU A 112 11.71 -12.26 2.29
CA LEU A 112 11.03 -13.52 2.54
C LEU A 112 12.10 -14.59 2.74
N GLU A 113 12.02 -15.37 3.81
CA GLU A 113 13.03 -16.41 4.08
C GLU A 113 12.50 -17.82 3.79
N GLY A 114 11.18 -18.00 3.76
CA GLY A 114 10.57 -19.30 3.57
C GLY A 114 9.06 -19.28 3.73
N ILE A 115 8.44 -20.41 3.44
CA ILE A 115 7.00 -20.62 3.55
C ILE A 115 6.77 -21.89 4.38
N SER A 116 5.79 -21.83 5.30
CA SER A 116 5.39 -22.96 6.13
C SER A 116 3.89 -23.21 5.98
N VAL A 117 3.50 -24.49 5.91
CA VAL A 117 2.09 -24.91 5.83
C VAL A 117 1.83 -25.89 6.97
N GLY A 118 0.81 -25.62 7.79
CA GLY A 118 0.52 -26.44 8.98
C GLY A 118 1.70 -26.55 9.95
N GLY A 119 2.50 -25.48 10.09
CA GLY A 119 3.69 -25.45 10.93
C GLY A 119 4.92 -26.15 10.35
N ARG A 120 4.83 -26.77 9.17
CA ARG A 120 5.96 -27.43 8.51
C ARG A 120 6.53 -26.53 7.42
N ARG A 121 7.82 -26.20 7.53
CA ARG A 121 8.53 -25.44 6.49
C ARG A 121 8.63 -26.26 5.21
N LEU A 122 8.26 -25.66 4.09
CA LEU A 122 8.38 -26.30 2.77
C LEU A 122 9.86 -26.42 2.38
N PRO A 123 10.29 -27.53 1.76
CA PRO A 123 11.68 -27.74 1.34
C PRO A 123 11.98 -26.97 0.05
N ILE A 124 11.94 -25.64 0.12
CA ILE A 124 12.30 -24.74 -0.99
C ILE A 124 13.70 -24.21 -0.71
N GLU A 125 14.60 -24.32 -1.70
CA GLU A 125 15.97 -23.83 -1.61
C GLU A 125 16.02 -22.36 -1.20
N ALA A 126 16.81 -22.03 -0.19
CA ALA A 126 16.91 -20.66 0.34
C ALA A 126 17.32 -19.63 -0.72
N SER A 127 18.10 -20.04 -1.72
CA SER A 127 18.48 -19.20 -2.86
C SER A 127 17.30 -18.71 -3.70
N THR A 128 16.16 -19.41 -3.63
CA THR A 128 14.91 -19.03 -4.31
C THR A 128 14.34 -17.73 -3.74
N PHE A 129 14.50 -17.52 -2.44
CA PHE A 129 13.97 -16.35 -1.76
C PHE A 129 14.95 -15.19 -1.66
N GLN A 130 16.22 -15.40 -2.06
CA GLN A 130 17.19 -14.32 -2.10
C GLN A 130 16.58 -13.15 -2.86
N PHE A 131 16.57 -11.98 -2.20
CA PHE A 131 16.06 -10.74 -2.77
C PHE A 131 16.82 -10.39 -4.05
N LYS A 132 16.30 -10.89 -5.17
CA LYS A 132 16.86 -10.75 -6.51
C LYS A 132 15.76 -10.24 -7.41
N GLN A 133 15.55 -8.92 -7.37
CA GLN A 133 14.74 -8.19 -8.34
C GLN A 133 13.23 -8.58 -8.40
N GLY A 134 12.79 -9.65 -7.73
CA GLY A 134 11.42 -10.03 -7.49
C GLY A 134 11.25 -10.35 -6.01
N ALA A 135 10.26 -9.73 -5.37
CA ALA A 135 9.98 -9.89 -3.96
C ALA A 135 8.49 -9.73 -3.72
N LEU A 136 8.05 -10.11 -2.51
CA LEU A 136 6.67 -9.95 -2.09
C LEU A 136 6.33 -8.46 -2.10
N VAL A 137 5.41 -8.08 -2.99
CA VAL A 137 4.81 -6.75 -3.00
C VAL A 137 3.73 -6.74 -1.94
N VAL A 138 3.87 -5.88 -0.95
CA VAL A 138 2.75 -5.55 -0.07
C VAL A 138 1.91 -4.50 -0.81
N SER A 139 0.80 -4.94 -1.39
CA SER A 139 -0.21 -4.10 -2.07
C SER A 139 -1.40 -3.83 -1.17
#